data_AF-A0A5B8VNV9-F1
#
_entry.id   AF-A0A5B8VNV9-F1
#
_cell.length_a   1.000
_cell.length_b   1.000
_cell.length_c   1.000
_cell.angle_alpha   90.00
_cell.angle_beta   90.00
_cell.angle_gamma   90.00
#
_symmetry.space_group_name_H-M   'P 1'
#
loop_
_entity.id
_entity.type
_entity.pdbx_description
1 polymer ?
#
loop_
_entity_poly.entity_id
_entity_poly.type
_entity_poly.pdbx_seq_one_letter_code
_entity_poly.pdbx_strand_id
1 'polypeptide(L)'
;MQSNKRNDWINRVRSVRWCYDFELAKRNQKNDLLMLTTGIFPLLQHKGRLLLTDNGIELFGKSNEKKEEIPFDLIETIYLGYDDLYPPRLSKNFGYAWSPLRITLKNGAQIYLIIYGSMDLLIRNKAWFEYLKNTLA
;
A
#
# COMPACT_ATOMS: atom_id res chain seq x y z
N MET A 1 -6.55 14.10 -26.34
CA MET A 1 -6.14 13.34 -25.13
C MET A 1 -6.50 11.88 -25.35
N GLN A 2 -5.53 11.02 -25.67
CA GLN A 2 -5.79 9.58 -25.80
C GLN A 2 -5.95 9.00 -24.40
N SER A 3 -7.17 8.55 -24.04
CA SER A 3 -7.35 7.77 -22.82
C SER A 3 -6.58 6.47 -22.99
N ASN A 4 -5.59 6.27 -22.12
CA ASN A 4 -4.79 5.06 -22.11
C ASN A 4 -5.64 3.94 -21.50
N LYS A 5 -6.50 3.31 -22.31
CA LYS A 5 -7.44 2.22 -21.96
C LYS A 5 -6.82 1.05 -21.16
N ARG A 6 -5.49 0.97 -21.04
CA ARG A 6 -4.78 -0.08 -20.30
C ARG A 6 -4.91 0.04 -18.78
N ASN A 7 -5.29 1.19 -18.24
CA ASN A 7 -5.32 1.45 -16.80
C ASN A 7 -6.71 1.79 -16.22
N ASP A 8 -7.80 1.64 -16.99
CA ASP A 8 -9.19 1.91 -16.51
C ASP A 8 -9.56 1.14 -15.24
N TRP A 9 -8.85 0.05 -14.96
CA TRP A 9 -9.04 -0.73 -13.74
C TRP A 9 -8.39 -0.10 -12.51
N ILE A 10 -7.39 0.78 -12.64
CA ILE A 10 -6.74 1.46 -11.50
C ILE A 10 -7.71 2.46 -10.87
N ASN A 11 -8.53 3.13 -11.67
CA ASN A 11 -9.53 4.11 -11.23
C ASN A 11 -10.76 3.48 -10.55
N ARG A 12 -10.74 2.18 -10.25
CA ARG A 12 -11.81 1.49 -9.53
C ARG A 12 -11.43 1.33 -8.08
N VAL A 13 -12.43 1.28 -7.21
CA VAL A 13 -12.25 0.94 -5.80
C VAL A 13 -11.54 -0.41 -5.67
N ARG A 14 -10.44 -0.44 -4.92
CA ARG A 14 -9.63 -1.64 -4.66
C ARG A 14 -9.59 -1.98 -3.19
N SER A 15 -9.54 -3.27 -2.88
CA SER A 15 -9.21 -3.68 -1.52
C SER A 15 -7.76 -3.30 -1.25
N VAL A 16 -7.53 -2.74 -0.09
CA VAL A 16 -6.20 -2.33 0.35
C VAL A 16 -6.01 -2.72 1.80
N ARG A 17 -4.76 -2.98 2.13
CA ARG A 17 -4.27 -3.01 3.49
C ARG A 17 -3.15 -2.00 3.63
N TRP A 18 -3.09 -1.30 4.76
CA TRP A 18 -2.06 -0.31 4.99
C TRP A 18 -1.64 -0.22 6.45
N CYS A 19 -0.48 0.40 6.65
CA CYS A 19 0.02 0.82 7.95
C CYS A 19 0.94 2.03 7.81
N TYR A 20 1.10 2.74 8.91
CA TYR A 20 2.03 3.87 9.01
C TYR A 20 3.37 3.42 9.60
N ASP A 21 4.43 4.16 9.31
CA ASP A 21 5.76 3.97 9.90
C ASP A 21 5.75 3.84 11.43
N PHE A 22 5.04 4.71 12.14
CA PHE A 22 4.99 4.70 13.60
C PHE A 22 4.31 3.44 14.14
N GLU A 23 3.43 2.81 13.36
CA GLU A 23 2.78 1.54 13.72
C GLU A 23 3.77 0.38 13.54
N LEU A 24 4.54 0.40 12.44
CA LEU A 24 5.59 -0.57 12.18
C LEU A 24 6.74 -0.46 13.20
N ALA A 25 7.11 0.76 13.60
CA ALA A 25 8.14 1.03 14.59
C ALA A 25 7.76 0.52 15.99
N LYS A 26 6.47 0.56 16.33
CA LYS A 26 5.94 0.03 17.59
C LYS A 26 5.74 -1.50 17.56
N ARG A 27 6.04 -2.19 16.46
CA ARG A 27 5.83 -3.64 16.37
C ARG A 27 6.73 -4.38 17.36
N ASN A 28 6.18 -5.43 17.97
CA ASN A 28 6.98 -6.37 18.72
C ASN A 28 7.64 -7.37 17.76
N GLN A 29 8.91 -7.16 17.43
CA GLN A 29 9.69 -7.99 16.50
C GLN A 29 9.75 -9.48 16.93
N LYS A 30 9.56 -9.79 18.22
CA LYS A 30 9.51 -11.19 18.70
C LYS A 30 8.29 -11.95 18.15
N ASN A 31 7.23 -11.25 17.77
CA ASN A 31 6.03 -11.84 17.16
C ASN A 31 6.17 -12.03 15.64
N ASP A 32 7.23 -11.54 15.00
CA ASP A 32 7.47 -11.70 13.56
C ASP A 32 7.57 -13.20 13.17
N LEU A 33 7.98 -14.08 14.10
CA LEU A 33 8.11 -15.53 13.85
C LEU A 33 6.74 -16.24 13.74
N LEU A 34 5.73 -15.79 14.50
CA LEU A 34 4.34 -16.28 14.40
C LEU A 34 3.67 -15.86 13.08
N MET A 35 4.20 -14.83 12.42
CA MET A 35 3.68 -14.36 11.12
C MET A 35 4.03 -15.33 9.99
N LEU A 36 5.21 -15.97 10.06
CA LEU A 36 5.65 -16.95 9.08
C LEU A 36 4.75 -18.21 9.07
N THR A 37 4.18 -18.56 10.23
CA THR A 37 3.38 -19.78 10.40
C THR A 37 1.88 -19.58 10.25
N THR A 38 1.35 -18.41 10.64
CA THR A 38 -0.11 -18.16 10.59
C THR A 38 -0.57 -17.56 9.26
N GLY A 39 0.32 -16.93 8.49
CA GLY A 39 -0.04 -16.22 7.25
C GLY A 39 -1.01 -15.04 7.46
N ILE A 40 -1.35 -14.74 8.70
CA ILE A 40 -2.08 -13.55 9.10
C ILE A 40 -1.04 -12.43 9.10
N PHE A 41 -1.34 -11.36 8.38
CA PHE A 41 -0.52 -10.15 8.29
C PHE A 41 -1.01 -9.12 9.33
N PRO A 42 -0.65 -9.22 10.63
CA PRO A 42 -1.07 -8.27 11.65
C PRO A 42 -0.42 -6.88 11.50
N LEU A 43 0.57 -6.73 10.62
CA LEU A 43 1.30 -5.47 10.44
C LEU A 43 0.51 -4.41 9.70
N LEU A 44 -0.40 -4.82 8.83
CA LEU A 44 -1.28 -3.88 8.13
C LEU A 44 -2.53 -3.76 8.98
N GLN A 45 -2.42 -2.93 10.02
CA GLN A 45 -3.45 -2.72 11.03
C GLN A 45 -4.76 -2.29 10.40
N HIS A 46 -4.67 -1.62 9.26
CA HIS A 46 -5.82 -1.13 8.53
C HIS A 46 -6.15 -2.02 7.35
N LYS A 47 -7.44 -2.33 7.21
CA LYS A 47 -8.03 -3.04 6.07
C LYS A 47 -9.23 -2.25 5.58
N GLY A 48 -9.33 -2.07 4.27
CA GLY A 48 -10.48 -1.44 3.68
C GLY A 48 -10.34 -1.26 2.18
N ARG A 49 -10.68 -0.07 1.70
CA ARG A 49 -10.78 0.25 0.28
C ARG A 49 -9.91 1.45 -0.08
N LEU A 50 -9.35 1.43 -1.28
CA LEU A 50 -8.58 2.50 -1.86
C LEU A 50 -9.29 2.96 -3.13
N LEU A 51 -9.39 4.28 -3.27
CA LEU A 51 -9.87 4.93 -4.49
C LEU A 51 -8.79 5.89 -4.98
N LEU A 52 -8.49 5.82 -6.27
CA LEU A 52 -7.69 6.84 -6.94
C LEU A 52 -8.63 7.92 -7.46
N THR A 53 -8.32 9.17 -7.13
CA THR A 53 -9.01 10.36 -7.63
C THR A 53 -8.07 11.15 -8.54
N ASP A 54 -8.59 12.20 -9.18
CA ASP A 54 -7.77 13.06 -10.03
C ASP A 54 -6.71 13.84 -9.23
N ASN A 55 -6.93 14.02 -7.93
CA ASN A 55 -6.07 14.84 -7.06
C ASN A 55 -5.21 14.02 -6.09
N GLY A 56 -5.48 12.72 -5.94
CA GLY A 56 -4.80 11.91 -4.93
C GLY A 56 -5.35 10.51 -4.75
N ILE A 57 -5.05 9.95 -3.58
CA ILE A 57 -5.49 8.62 -3.16
C ILE A 57 -6.36 8.77 -1.91
N GLU A 58 -7.54 8.16 -1.91
CA GLU A 58 -8.40 8.09 -0.73
C GLU A 58 -8.40 6.68 -0.15
N LEU A 59 -8.22 6.59 1.17
CA LEU A 59 -8.31 5.35 1.93
C LEU A 59 -9.58 5.34 2.76
N PHE A 60 -10.32 4.25 2.67
CA PHE A 60 -11.54 4.00 3.42
C PHE A 60 -11.36 2.78 4.31
N GLY A 61 -11.89 2.85 5.52
CA GLY A 61 -11.93 1.74 6.46
C GLY A 61 -12.87 0.63 6.03
N LYS A 62 -12.94 -0.43 6.84
CA LYS A 62 -13.84 -1.57 6.61
C LYS A 62 -15.32 -1.17 6.59
N SER A 63 -15.71 -0.12 7.32
CA SER A 63 -17.09 0.38 7.38
C SER A 63 -17.36 1.47 6.33
N ASN A 64 -16.49 1.61 5.32
CA ASN A 64 -16.52 2.65 4.28
C ASN A 64 -16.40 4.09 4.79
N GLU A 65 -15.95 4.28 6.04
CA GLU A 65 -15.61 5.60 6.54
C GLU A 65 -14.28 6.07 5.93
N LYS A 66 -14.20 7.31 5.45
CA LYS A 66 -12.95 7.91 4.94
C LYS A 66 -11.95 7.99 6.10
N LYS A 67 -10.79 7.36 5.94
CA LYS A 67 -9.72 7.29 6.96
C LYS A 67 -8.58 8.24 6.65
N GLU A 68 -8.19 8.31 5.39
CA GLU A 68 -7.05 9.11 4.95
C GLU A 68 -7.31 9.65 3.54
N GLU A 69 -6.79 10.83 3.27
CA GLU A 69 -6.66 11.37 1.94
C GLU A 69 -5.18 11.70 1.73
N ILE A 70 -4.61 11.21 0.64
CA ILE A 70 -3.22 11.43 0.27
C ILE A 70 -3.23 12.20 -1.05
N PRO A 71 -3.30 13.55 -0.99
CA PRO A 71 -3.12 14.41 -2.15
C PRO A 71 -1.78 14.19 -2.83
N PHE A 72 -1.73 14.24 -4.16
CA PHE A 72 -0.48 14.05 -4.91
C PHE A 72 0.56 15.12 -4.61
N ASP A 73 0.14 16.35 -4.31
CA ASP A 73 1.02 17.46 -3.96
C ASP A 73 1.71 17.28 -2.60
N LEU A 74 1.18 16.41 -1.73
CA LEU A 74 1.80 16.06 -0.45
C LEU A 74 2.75 14.85 -0.56
N ILE A 75 2.72 14.12 -1.67
CA ILE A 75 3.64 13.00 -1.90
C ILE A 75 5.01 13.55 -2.25
N GLU A 76 6.02 13.18 -1.46
CA GLU A 76 7.41 13.53 -1.72
C GLU A 76 8.10 12.45 -2.55
N THR A 77 7.96 11.18 -2.14
CA THR A 77 8.55 10.05 -2.84
C THR A 77 7.64 8.83 -2.80
N ILE A 78 7.74 7.98 -3.83
CA ILE A 78 7.16 6.64 -3.84
C ILE A 78 8.27 5.61 -3.98
N TYR A 79 8.11 4.46 -3.34
CA TYR A 79 9.07 3.36 -3.37
C TYR A 79 8.35 2.02 -3.43
N LEU A 80 8.84 1.10 -4.25
CA LEU A 80 8.34 -0.27 -4.35
C LEU A 80 9.44 -1.23 -3.93
N GLY A 81 9.31 -1.81 -2.74
CA GLY A 81 10.36 -2.65 -2.19
C GLY A 81 10.28 -2.78 -0.68
N TYR A 82 11.29 -3.42 -0.12
CA TYR A 82 11.44 -3.62 1.32
C TYR A 82 12.49 -2.66 1.87
N ASP A 83 12.40 -2.33 3.16
CA ASP A 83 13.35 -1.48 3.87
C ASP A 83 13.54 -1.97 5.33
N ASP A 84 14.25 -1.20 6.14
CA ASP A 84 14.55 -1.56 7.53
C ASP A 84 13.28 -1.64 8.40
N LEU A 85 12.28 -0.80 8.11
CA LEU A 85 11.00 -0.79 8.82
C LEU A 85 10.08 -1.90 8.32
N TYR A 86 10.06 -2.19 7.04
CA TYR A 86 9.30 -3.28 6.43
C TYR A 86 10.25 -4.25 5.72
N PRO A 87 10.93 -5.16 6.44
CA PRO A 87 11.85 -6.12 5.84
C PRO A 87 11.12 -7.27 5.13
N PRO A 88 11.78 -7.99 4.20
CA PRO A 88 11.17 -9.07 3.42
C PRO A 88 10.60 -10.20 4.27
N ARG A 89 11.16 -10.45 5.46
CA ARG A 89 10.68 -11.48 6.41
C ARG A 89 9.23 -11.27 6.88
N LEU A 90 8.69 -10.06 6.73
CA LEU A 90 7.31 -9.73 7.10
C LEU A 90 6.29 -10.08 6.03
N SER A 91 6.77 -10.55 4.87
CA SER A 91 5.96 -10.99 3.75
C SER A 91 6.03 -12.52 3.60
N LYS A 92 4.96 -13.12 3.07
CA LYS A 92 4.93 -14.57 2.81
C LYS A 92 6.04 -14.93 1.82
N ASN A 93 6.71 -16.06 2.06
CA ASN A 93 7.85 -16.53 1.29
C ASN A 93 8.99 -15.49 1.23
N PHE A 94 9.26 -14.75 2.30
CA PHE A 94 10.40 -13.80 2.38
C PHE A 94 10.45 -12.76 1.24
N GLY A 95 9.30 -12.40 0.67
CA GLY A 95 9.19 -11.29 -0.29
C GLY A 95 9.34 -11.66 -1.75
N TYR A 96 9.41 -12.96 -2.08
CA TYR A 96 9.47 -13.41 -3.47
C TYR A 96 8.18 -13.17 -4.27
N ALA A 97 7.02 -13.08 -3.60
CA ALA A 97 5.72 -13.02 -4.28
C ALA A 97 5.22 -11.59 -4.57
N TRP A 98 5.62 -10.61 -3.76
CA TRP A 98 5.17 -9.21 -3.86
C TRP A 98 6.11 -8.30 -3.07
N SER A 99 5.95 -6.99 -3.21
CA SER A 99 6.66 -5.98 -2.39
C SER A 99 5.69 -4.87 -2.00
N PRO A 100 5.83 -4.27 -0.79
CA PRO A 100 4.97 -3.18 -0.37
C PRO A 100 5.23 -1.93 -1.20
N LEU A 101 4.18 -1.13 -1.41
CA LEU A 101 4.27 0.20 -2.01
C LEU A 101 4.34 1.20 -0.86
N ARG A 102 5.46 1.88 -0.71
CA ARG A 102 5.66 2.93 0.29
C ARG A 102 5.44 4.30 -0.35
N ILE A 103 4.64 5.13 0.30
CA ILE A 103 4.47 6.54 -0.02
C ILE A 103 5.09 7.34 1.13
N THR A 104 6.03 8.22 0.82
CA THR A 104 6.59 9.19 1.76
C THR A 104 5.94 10.54 1.49
N LEU A 105 5.40 11.16 2.53
CA LEU A 105 4.83 12.49 2.46
C LEU A 105 5.88 13.55 2.79
N LYS A 106 5.66 14.79 2.34
CA LYS A 106 6.56 15.93 2.59
C LYS A 106 6.82 16.25 4.06
N ASN A 107 5.96 15.79 4.96
CA ASN A 107 6.15 15.93 6.41
C ASN A 107 6.99 14.78 7.02
N GLY A 108 7.54 13.89 6.17
CA GLY A 108 8.34 12.74 6.58
C GLY A 108 7.55 11.48 6.92
N ALA A 109 6.21 11.56 7.01
CA ALA A 109 5.38 10.39 7.33
C ALA A 109 5.41 9.38 6.18
N GLN A 110 5.49 8.08 6.52
CA GLN A 110 5.48 7.01 5.55
C GLN A 110 4.27 6.10 5.71
N ILE A 111 3.65 5.77 4.57
CA ILE A 111 2.49 4.88 4.48
C ILE A 111 2.87 3.70 3.61
N TYR A 112 2.68 2.49 4.13
CA TYR A 112 2.97 1.23 3.45
C TYR A 112 1.66 0.62 2.99
N LEU A 113 1.54 0.37 1.69
CA LEU A 113 0.33 -0.09 1.03
C LEU A 113 0.52 -1.50 0.45
N ILE A 114 -0.51 -2.33 0.63
CA ILE A 114 -0.72 -3.56 -0.13
C ILE A 114 -2.08 -3.48 -0.81
N ILE A 115 -2.04 -3.33 -2.12
CA ILE A 115 -3.20 -3.13 -2.97
C ILE A 115 -3.51 -4.42 -3.70
N TYR A 116 -4.74 -4.88 -3.56
CA TYR A 116 -5.19 -6.13 -4.15
C TYR A 116 -5.94 -5.87 -5.46
N GLY A 117 -5.82 -6.82 -6.38
CA GLY A 117 -6.59 -6.88 -7.62
C GLY A 117 -8.00 -7.45 -7.41
N SER A 118 -8.64 -7.83 -8.52
CA SER A 118 -9.94 -8.52 -8.48
C SER A 118 -9.89 -9.79 -7.62
N MET A 119 -10.94 -10.00 -6.82
CA MET A 119 -11.12 -11.14 -5.90
C MET A 119 -10.08 -11.24 -4.76
N ASP A 120 -9.29 -10.20 -4.49
CA ASP A 120 -8.28 -10.17 -3.43
C ASP A 120 -7.16 -11.22 -3.55
N LEU A 121 -7.02 -11.88 -4.70
CA LEU A 121 -6.09 -13.01 -4.91
C LEU A 121 -4.68 -12.59 -5.34
N LEU A 122 -4.55 -11.43 -5.99
CA LEU A 122 -3.28 -10.96 -6.56
C LEU A 122 -2.94 -9.56 -6.04
N ILE A 123 -1.71 -9.37 -5.60
CA ILE A 123 -1.19 -8.06 -5.20
C ILE A 123 -0.76 -7.30 -6.45
N ARG A 124 -1.22 -6.06 -6.59
CA ARG A 124 -1.05 -5.20 -7.78
C ARG A 124 -0.16 -3.99 -7.52
N ASN A 125 0.59 -3.98 -6.42
CA ASN A 125 1.48 -2.87 -6.03
C ASN A 125 2.40 -2.39 -7.14
N LYS A 126 2.98 -3.30 -7.94
CA LYS A 126 3.84 -2.92 -9.08
C LYS A 126 3.10 -2.06 -10.11
N ALA A 127 1.88 -2.44 -10.48
CA ALA A 127 1.10 -1.67 -11.45
C ALA A 127 0.67 -0.30 -10.90
N TRP A 128 0.36 -0.24 -9.59
CA TRP A 128 0.09 1.03 -8.91
C TRP A 128 1.32 1.92 -8.82
N PHE A 129 2.50 1.36 -8.52
CA PHE A 129 3.76 2.09 -8.50
C PHE A 129 4.06 2.71 -9.86
N GLU A 130 4.00 1.94 -10.95
CA GLU A 130 4.24 2.47 -12.30
C GLU A 130 3.22 3.55 -12.67
N TYR A 131 1.96 3.41 -12.26
CA TYR A 131 0.95 4.44 -12.47
C TYR A 131 1.32 5.73 -11.72
N LEU A 132 1.53 5.65 -10.40
CA LEU A 132 1.87 6.81 -9.58
C LEU A 132 3.17 7.47 -10.04
N LYS A 133 4.16 6.67 -10.46
CA LYS A 133 5.42 7.19 -11.01
C LYS A 133 5.20 8.05 -12.24
N ASN A 134 4.26 7.68 -13.11
CA ASN A 134 3.93 8.47 -14.30
C ASN A 134 3.04 9.67 -13.99
N THR A 135 2.22 9.61 -12.94
CA THR A 135 1.33 10.71 -12.52
C THR A 135 2.07 11.79 -11.72
N LEU A 136 3.09 11.41 -10.96
CA LEU A 136 3.88 12.31 -10.11
C LEU A 136 5.13 12.87 -10.80
N ALA A 137 5.45 12.41 -12.01
CA ALA A 137 6.56 12.90 -12.82
C ALA A 137 6.19 14.18 -13.57
#